data_AF-A0A7C1IJI7-F1
#
_entry.id   AF-A0A7C1IJI7-F1
#
_cell.length_a   1.000
_cell.length_b   1.000
_cell.length_c   1.000
_cell.angle_alpha   90.00
_cell.angle_beta   90.00
_cell.angle_gamma   90.00
#
_symmetry.space_group_name_H-M   'P 1'
#
loop_
_entity.id
_entity.type
_entity.pdbx_description
1 polymer ?
#
loop_
_entity_poly.entity_id
_entity_poly.type
_entity_poly.pdbx_seq_one_letter_code
_entity_poly.pdbx_strand_id
1 'polypeptide(L)'
;MTATDFIYISNMRWSTFQLDPRQWPWRFLRKRRVLFMEEPTMGVGINEPYLEITGSLLSPADVTVARLVQPLHEAWTDSYESPTVQTIYSRLVADYLEKEKYKNPILWLSTPKGVAFAKSLQYGLLVYEWMVRPAQYEQQMLG
;
A
#
# COMPACT_ATOMS: atom_id res chain seq x y z
N MET A 1 26.52 -3.59 3.12
CA MET A 1 25.30 -2.88 3.54
C MET A 1 24.11 -3.62 2.96
N THR A 2 23.12 -3.99 3.77
CA THR A 2 21.84 -4.52 3.28
C THR A 2 21.12 -3.42 2.51
N ALA A 3 20.41 -3.78 1.44
CA ALA A 3 19.63 -2.80 0.68
C ALA A 3 18.50 -2.26 1.56
N THR A 4 18.25 -0.95 1.52
CA THR A 4 17.14 -0.31 2.26
C THR A 4 15.80 -0.90 1.83
N ASP A 5 14.96 -1.23 2.80
CA ASP A 5 13.59 -1.70 2.55
C ASP A 5 12.76 -0.66 1.79
N PHE A 6 11.72 -1.12 1.10
CA PHE A 6 10.87 -0.27 0.28
C PHE A 6 9.40 -0.47 0.63
N ILE A 7 8.66 0.62 0.84
CA ILE A 7 7.21 0.62 1.07
C ILE A 7 6.55 1.37 -0.09
N TYR A 8 5.65 0.72 -0.81
CA TYR A 8 4.90 1.31 -1.93
C TYR A 8 3.42 1.42 -1.55
N ILE A 9 2.90 2.65 -1.48
CA ILE A 9 1.48 2.91 -1.19
C ILE A 9 0.73 3.10 -2.49
N SER A 10 -0.30 2.29 -2.73
CA SER A 10 -1.09 2.31 -3.96
C SER A 10 -2.59 2.28 -3.70
N ASN A 11 -3.35 2.98 -4.55
CA ASN A 11 -4.79 2.80 -4.67
C ASN A 11 -5.19 1.68 -5.64
N MET A 12 -4.22 0.90 -6.13
CA MET A 12 -4.47 -0.26 -6.98
C MET A 12 -4.23 -1.55 -6.22
N ARG A 13 -4.96 -2.60 -6.60
CA ARG A 13 -4.71 -3.96 -6.14
C ARG A 13 -3.44 -4.49 -6.77
N TRP A 14 -2.62 -5.18 -5.98
CA TRP A 14 -1.42 -5.89 -6.43
C TRP A 14 -1.71 -6.77 -7.65
N SER A 15 -2.82 -7.51 -7.61
CA SER A 15 -3.25 -8.42 -8.68
C SER A 15 -3.35 -7.74 -10.05
N THR A 16 -3.71 -6.44 -10.06
CA THR A 16 -3.81 -5.61 -11.27
C THR A 16 -2.51 -4.86 -11.53
N PHE A 17 -1.93 -4.27 -10.48
CA PHE A 17 -0.73 -3.44 -10.55
C PHE A 17 0.49 -4.19 -11.10
N GLN A 18 0.66 -5.46 -10.73
CA GLN A 18 1.80 -6.28 -11.19
C GLN A 18 1.80 -6.57 -12.70
N LEU A 19 0.66 -6.39 -13.38
CA LEU A 19 0.52 -6.69 -14.80
C LEU A 19 1.02 -5.57 -15.71
N ASP A 20 1.17 -4.35 -15.20
CA ASP A 20 1.69 -3.21 -15.96
C ASP A 20 3.10 -2.80 -15.49
N PRO A 21 4.16 -3.23 -16.19
CA PRO A 21 5.54 -2.92 -15.79
C PRO A 21 5.88 -1.43 -15.83
N ARG A 22 5.05 -0.59 -16.48
CA ARG A 22 5.24 0.87 -16.50
C ARG A 22 4.85 1.53 -15.18
N GLN A 23 4.04 0.86 -14.36
CA GLN A 23 3.61 1.37 -13.05
C GLN A 23 4.67 1.10 -11.97
N TRP A 24 5.69 0.30 -12.29
CA TRP A 24 6.75 -0.09 -11.38
C TRP A 24 7.99 0.81 -11.51
N PRO A 25 8.50 1.37 -10.40
CA PRO A 25 9.88 1.82 -10.33
C PRO A 25 10.82 0.61 -10.21
N TRP A 26 10.72 -0.37 -11.12
CA TRP A 26 11.34 -1.70 -11.01
C TRP A 26 12.84 -1.65 -10.76
N ARG A 27 13.54 -0.65 -11.33
CA ARG A 27 14.98 -0.43 -11.10
C ARG A 27 15.29 -0.14 -9.63
N PHE A 28 14.41 0.58 -8.95
CA PHE A 28 14.53 0.89 -7.52
C PHE A 28 14.16 -0.29 -6.65
N LEU A 29 13.29 -1.20 -7.12
CA LEU A 29 12.81 -2.34 -6.33
C LEU A 29 13.75 -3.55 -6.39
N ARG A 30 14.65 -3.61 -7.38
CA ARG A 30 15.64 -4.70 -7.51
C ARG A 30 16.46 -4.84 -6.22
N LYS A 31 16.52 -6.07 -5.72
CA LYS A 31 17.29 -6.50 -4.53
C LYS A 31 16.82 -5.91 -3.20
N ARG A 32 15.59 -5.40 -3.12
CA ARG A 32 14.98 -4.91 -1.87
C ARG A 32 13.84 -5.81 -1.46
N ARG A 33 13.61 -5.92 -0.16
CA ARG A 33 12.35 -6.39 0.39
C ARG A 33 11.32 -5.27 0.23
N VAL A 34 10.17 -5.60 -0.35
CA VAL A 34 9.15 -4.63 -0.73
C VAL A 34 7.87 -4.92 0.03
N LEU A 35 7.31 -3.91 0.69
CA LEU A 35 5.95 -3.92 1.21
C LEU A 35 5.05 -3.11 0.28
N PHE A 36 4.14 -3.77 -0.42
CA PHE A 36 3.12 -3.14 -1.24
C PHE A 36 1.84 -2.97 -0.42
N MET A 37 1.42 -1.74 -0.19
CA MET A 37 0.22 -1.43 0.58
C MET A 37 -0.93 -1.07 -0.36
N GLU A 38 -2.02 -1.82 -0.23
CA GLU A 38 -3.24 -1.61 -1.00
C GLU A 38 -4.26 -0.78 -0.22
N GLU A 39 -5.25 -0.22 -0.92
CA GLU A 39 -6.41 0.37 -0.27
C GLU A 39 -7.11 -0.63 0.66
N PRO A 40 -7.72 -0.15 1.75
CA PRO A 40 -8.45 -1.02 2.68
C PRO A 40 -9.59 -1.75 1.97
N THR A 41 -10.09 -2.80 2.60
CA THR A 41 -11.26 -3.56 2.15
C THR A 41 -12.16 -3.86 3.32
N MET A 42 -13.45 -4.03 3.03
CA MET A 42 -14.42 -4.50 4.01
C MET A 42 -14.64 -6.01 3.86
N GLY A 43 -14.80 -6.70 4.99
CA GLY A 43 -15.06 -8.12 5.06
C GLY A 43 -16.36 -8.44 5.81
N VAL A 44 -17.12 -9.40 5.29
CA VAL A 44 -18.31 -9.95 5.97
C VAL A 44 -17.86 -10.86 7.10
N GLY A 45 -18.46 -10.74 8.28
CA GLY A 45 -18.14 -11.57 9.45
C GLY A 45 -16.82 -11.21 10.14
N ILE A 46 -16.21 -10.07 9.77
CA ILE A 46 -15.05 -9.52 10.47
C ILE A 46 -15.53 -8.66 11.64
N ASN A 47 -15.05 -8.95 12.84
CA ASN A 47 -15.41 -8.22 14.06
C ASN A 47 -14.41 -7.10 14.39
N GLU A 48 -13.12 -7.32 14.10
CA GLU A 48 -12.06 -6.36 14.39
C GLU A 48 -11.18 -6.14 13.14
N PRO A 49 -10.73 -4.90 12.88
CA PRO A 49 -9.83 -4.64 11.77
C PRO A 49 -8.47 -5.32 11.97
N TYR A 50 -7.94 -5.90 10.90
CA TYR A 50 -6.64 -6.55 10.92
C TYR A 50 -5.87 -6.27 9.63
N LEU A 51 -4.55 -6.47 9.70
CA LEU A 51 -3.68 -6.35 8.54
C LEU A 51 -3.53 -7.73 7.90
N GLU A 52 -4.13 -7.92 6.73
CA GLU A 52 -3.90 -9.08 5.88
C GLU A 52 -2.53 -8.94 5.22
N ILE A 53 -1.68 -9.97 5.39
CA ILE A 53 -0.34 -10.04 4.82
C ILE A 53 -0.26 -11.24 3.90
N THR A 54 0.08 -11.02 2.64
CA THR A 54 0.25 -12.08 1.65
C THR A 54 1.60 -11.97 0.95
N GLY A 55 2.29 -13.10 0.75
CA GLY A 55 3.51 -13.14 -0.06
C GLY A 55 3.17 -13.23 -1.54
N SER A 56 3.84 -12.45 -2.38
CA SER A 56 3.67 -12.53 -3.83
C SER A 56 4.61 -13.57 -4.44
N LEU A 57 4.06 -14.69 -4.90
CA LEU A 57 4.82 -15.73 -5.61
C LEU A 57 5.15 -15.34 -7.07
N LEU A 58 4.55 -14.26 -7.58
CA LEU A 58 4.57 -13.89 -9.01
C LEU A 58 5.59 -12.77 -9.33
N SER A 59 6.29 -12.23 -8.34
CA SER A 59 7.23 -11.12 -8.53
C SER A 59 8.69 -11.60 -8.50
N PRO A 60 9.56 -11.08 -9.39
CA PRO A 60 11.01 -11.30 -9.30
C PRO A 60 11.66 -10.56 -8.10
N ALA A 61 10.92 -9.68 -7.42
CA ALA A 61 11.29 -9.08 -6.14
C ALA A 61 10.52 -9.76 -4.99
N ASP A 62 11.14 -9.84 -3.81
CA ASP A 62 10.51 -10.31 -2.57
C ASP A 62 9.46 -9.29 -2.10
N VAL A 63 8.24 -9.46 -2.59
CA VAL A 63 7.12 -8.54 -2.36
C VAL A 63 6.13 -9.17 -1.39
N THR A 64 5.94 -8.48 -0.28
CA THR A 64 4.85 -8.69 0.65
C THR A 64 3.75 -7.68 0.33
N VAL A 65 2.52 -8.15 0.19
CA VAL A 65 1.34 -7.30 0.04
C VAL A 65 0.64 -7.18 1.39
N ALA A 66 0.35 -5.95 1.79
CA ALA A 66 -0.36 -5.63 3.01
C ALA A 66 -1.66 -4.89 2.71
N ARG A 67 -2.74 -5.32 3.34
CA ARG A 67 -4.08 -4.74 3.16
C ARG A 67 -4.81 -4.69 4.49
N LEU A 68 -5.39 -3.54 4.83
CA LEU A 68 -6.33 -3.48 5.95
C LEU A 68 -7.65 -4.15 5.54
N VAL A 69 -8.07 -5.14 6.31
CA VAL A 69 -9.41 -5.71 6.24
C VAL A 69 -10.17 -5.26 7.47
N GLN A 70 -11.34 -4.67 7.26
CA GLN A 70 -12.17 -4.11 8.33
C GLN A 70 -13.61 -4.63 8.27
N PRO A 71 -14.38 -4.54 9.38
CA PRO A 71 -15.77 -4.92 9.38
C PRO A 71 -16.58 -4.19 8.31
N LEU A 72 -17.48 -4.92 7.64
CA LEU A 72 -18.51 -4.31 6.80
C LEU A 72 -19.53 -3.63 7.72
N HIS A 73 -19.40 -2.31 7.89
CA HIS A 73 -20.31 -1.48 8.70
C HIS A 73 -20.67 -0.22 7.90
N GLU A 74 -21.94 0.22 7.92
CA GLU A 74 -22.44 1.31 7.06
C GLU A 74 -21.67 2.65 7.24
N ALA A 75 -21.12 2.88 8.43
CA ALA A 75 -20.34 4.08 8.75
C ALA A 75 -18.86 4.02 8.29
N TRP A 76 -18.40 2.88 7.76
CA TRP A 76 -17.00 2.66 7.41
C TRP A 76 -16.85 2.72 5.89
N THR A 77 -15.78 3.38 5.43
CA THR A 77 -15.44 3.46 4.01
C THR A 77 -14.21 2.60 3.74
N ASP A 78 -14.11 2.01 2.56
CA ASP A 78 -12.94 1.28 2.06
C ASP A 78 -11.88 2.20 1.43
N SER A 79 -11.77 3.44 1.91
CA SER A 79 -10.84 4.41 1.36
C SER A 79 -9.77 4.84 2.36
N TYR A 80 -8.57 5.10 1.83
CA TYR A 80 -7.52 5.85 2.50
C TYR A 80 -7.94 7.27 2.92
N GLU A 81 -9.03 7.83 2.42
CA GLU A 81 -9.43 9.20 2.77
C GLU A 81 -10.19 9.27 4.10
N SER A 82 -10.64 8.13 4.64
CA SER A 82 -11.31 8.12 5.94
C SER A 82 -10.31 8.27 7.10
N PRO A 83 -10.46 9.29 7.97
CA PRO A 83 -9.57 9.52 9.09
C PRO A 83 -9.50 8.33 10.07
N THR A 84 -10.64 7.69 10.33
CA THR A 84 -10.73 6.52 11.21
C THR A 84 -9.94 5.34 10.63
N VAL A 85 -10.15 5.07 9.34
CA VAL A 85 -9.47 3.99 8.62
C VAL A 85 -7.98 4.24 8.58
N GLN A 86 -7.55 5.47 8.30
CA GLN A 86 -6.14 5.85 8.28
C GLN A 86 -5.44 5.67 9.63
N THR A 87 -6.13 6.03 10.71
CA THR A 87 -5.59 5.88 12.07
C THR A 87 -5.35 4.40 12.39
N ILE A 88 -6.34 3.55 12.12
CA ILE A 88 -6.26 2.10 12.35
C ILE A 88 -5.19 1.47 11.46
N TYR A 89 -5.20 1.79 10.16
CA TYR A 89 -4.26 1.23 9.20
C TYR A 89 -2.82 1.63 9.55
N SER A 90 -2.58 2.92 9.80
CA SER A 90 -1.25 3.40 10.17
C SER A 90 -0.70 2.70 11.41
N ARG A 91 -1.53 2.49 12.44
CA ARG A 91 -1.14 1.77 13.65
C ARG A 91 -0.73 0.32 13.33
N LEU A 92 -1.61 -0.43 12.67
CA LEU A 92 -1.35 -1.85 12.36
C LEU A 92 -0.13 -2.02 11.44
N VAL A 93 0.11 -1.09 10.52
CA VAL A 93 1.31 -1.07 9.68
C VAL A 93 2.54 -0.75 10.51
N ALA A 94 2.50 0.25 11.39
CA ALA A 94 3.64 0.57 12.26
C ALA A 94 4.03 -0.65 13.13
N ASP A 95 3.05 -1.33 13.72
CA ASP A 95 3.27 -2.56 14.51
C ASP A 95 3.92 -3.66 13.66
N TYR A 96 3.44 -3.84 12.44
CA TYR A 96 4.03 -4.80 11.48
C TYR A 96 5.46 -4.43 11.09
N LEU A 97 5.72 -3.17 10.78
CA LEU A 97 7.04 -2.67 10.38
C LEU A 97 8.07 -2.84 11.52
N GLU A 98 7.68 -2.58 12.76
CA GLU A 98 8.51 -2.80 13.93
C GLU A 98 8.83 -4.29 14.11
N LYS A 99 7.80 -5.14 14.09
CA LYS A 99 7.94 -6.60 14.22
C LYS A 99 8.87 -7.20 13.15
N GLU A 100 8.71 -6.77 11.91
CA GLU A 100 9.50 -7.22 10.76
C GLU A 100 10.82 -6.43 10.58
N LYS A 101 11.14 -5.57 11.54
CA LYS A 101 12.40 -4.83 11.66
C LYS A 101 12.72 -3.95 10.44
N TYR A 102 11.69 -3.35 9.83
CA TYR A 102 11.89 -2.31 8.83
C TYR A 102 12.58 -1.11 9.49
N LYS A 103 13.67 -0.62 8.91
CA LYS A 103 14.42 0.53 9.44
C LYS A 103 14.66 1.55 8.35
N ASN A 104 14.15 2.76 8.55
CA ASN A 104 14.29 3.89 7.62
C ASN A 104 14.00 3.51 6.15
N PRO A 105 12.85 2.86 5.85
CA PRO A 105 12.52 2.46 4.49
C PRO A 105 12.40 3.67 3.56
N ILE A 106 12.46 3.40 2.26
CA ILE A 106 11.97 4.34 1.25
C ILE A 106 10.44 4.21 1.23
N LEU A 107 9.72 5.30 1.51
CA LEU A 107 8.27 5.38 1.39
C LEU A 107 7.92 6.01 0.04
N TRP A 108 7.22 5.26 -0.81
CA TRP A 108 6.81 5.69 -2.13
C TRP A 108 5.28 5.82 -2.19
N LEU A 109 4.80 7.05 -2.35
CA LEU A 109 3.39 7.36 -2.47
C LEU A 109 3.01 7.53 -3.94
N SER A 110 2.26 6.57 -4.49
CA SER A 110 1.71 6.66 -5.85
C SER A 110 0.33 7.32 -5.91
N THR A 111 -0.22 7.68 -4.74
CA THR A 111 -1.53 8.29 -4.58
C THR A 111 -1.54 9.31 -3.41
N PRO A 112 -2.18 10.49 -3.57
CA PRO A 112 -2.37 11.53 -2.55
C PRO A 112 -3.21 11.00 -1.39
N LYS A 113 -4.09 10.04 -1.65
CA LYS A 113 -4.94 9.45 -0.61
C LYS A 113 -4.09 8.81 0.49
N GLY A 114 -2.89 8.33 0.13
CA GLY A 114 -1.92 7.74 1.06
C GLY A 114 -1.07 8.75 1.86
N VAL A 115 -1.25 10.06 1.68
CA VAL A 115 -0.36 11.08 2.30
C VAL A 115 -0.36 11.02 3.83
N ALA A 116 -1.44 10.54 4.44
CA ALA A 116 -1.52 10.35 5.89
C ALA A 116 -0.44 9.38 6.41
N PHE A 117 -0.06 8.37 5.63
CA PHE A 117 1.02 7.44 6.00
C PHE A 117 2.39 8.11 6.10
N ALA A 118 2.65 9.12 5.28
CA ALA A 118 3.90 9.88 5.38
C ALA A 118 3.95 10.78 6.64
N LYS A 119 2.86 10.90 7.39
CA LYS A 119 2.86 11.58 8.70
C LYS A 119 2.98 10.61 9.86
N SER A 120 2.57 9.37 9.67
CA SER A 120 2.46 8.37 10.75
C SER A 120 3.58 7.33 10.75
N LEU A 121 4.20 7.05 9.61
CA LEU A 121 5.25 6.04 9.48
C LEU A 121 6.65 6.67 9.53
N GLN A 122 7.61 5.95 10.13
CA GLN A 122 9.02 6.31 10.03
C GLN A 122 9.60 5.86 8.69
N TYR A 123 10.31 6.75 8.01
CA TYR A 123 10.98 6.50 6.74
C TYR A 123 12.28 7.31 6.64
N GLY A 124 13.21 6.84 5.82
CA GLY A 124 14.47 7.56 5.52
C GLY A 124 14.35 8.49 4.31
N LEU A 125 13.43 8.17 3.41
CA LEU A 125 13.16 8.95 2.20
C LEU A 125 11.69 8.84 1.83
N LEU A 126 11.05 9.98 1.53
CA LEU A 126 9.72 10.03 0.94
C LEU A 126 9.85 10.35 -0.55
N VAL A 127 9.26 9.51 -1.39
CA VAL A 127 9.01 9.80 -2.81
C VAL A 127 7.52 9.97 -2.99
N TYR A 128 7.13 11.13 -3.50
CA TYR A 128 5.74 11.43 -3.82
C TYR A 128 5.58 11.49 -5.34
N GLU A 129 4.99 10.44 -5.91
CA GLU A 129 4.72 10.29 -7.34
C GLU A 129 3.22 10.43 -7.58
N TRP A 130 2.78 11.65 -7.92
CA TRP A 130 1.41 11.87 -8.34
C TRP A 130 1.32 11.75 -9.87
N MET A 131 0.78 10.62 -10.33
CA MET A 131 0.42 10.43 -11.72
C MET A 131 -1.01 10.92 -11.93
N VAL A 132 -1.17 12.11 -12.53
CA VAL A 132 -2.48 12.53 -13.07
C VAL A 132 -2.75 11.64 -14.28
N ARG A 133 -3.66 10.67 -14.15
CA ARG A 133 -4.19 9.97 -15.34
C ARG A 133 -5.08 10.95 -16.11
N PRO A 134 -4.86 11.17 -17.41
CA PRO A 134 -5.77 11.96 -18.23
C PRO A 134 -7.16 11.31 -18.23
N ALA A 135 -8.21 12.13 -18.11
CA ALA A 135 -9.62 11.71 -18.00
C ALA A 135 -10.10 10.74 -19.12
N GLN A 136 -9.39 10.69 -20.24
CA GLN A 136 -9.72 9.82 -21.38
C GLN A 136 -9.65 8.32 -21.08
N TYR A 137 -8.99 7.90 -20.00
CA TYR A 137 -8.87 6.49 -19.62
C TYR A 137 -9.99 5.96 -18.71
N GLU A 138 -10.83 6.83 -18.12
CA GLU A 138 -11.95 6.39 -17.27
C GLU A 138 -13.10 5.78 -18.08
N GLN A 139 -13.27 6.19 -19.34
CA GLN A 139 -14.36 5.71 -20.20
C GLN A 139 -14.15 4.30 -20.76
N GLN A 140 -12.92 3.76 -20.75
CA GLN A 140 -12.63 2.45 -21.35
C GLN A 140 -12.84 1.25 -20.40
N MET A 141 -13.10 1.49 -19.10
CA MET A 141 -13.29 0.43 -18.10
C MET A 141 -14.77 0.25 -17.69
N LEU A 142 -15.68 1.04 -18.26
CA LEU A 142 -17.13 0.94 -18.09
C LEU A 142 -17.82 0.33 -19.33
N GLY A 143 -17.04 -0.18 -20.29
CA GLY A 143 -17.51 -0.86 -21.50
C GLY A 143 -17.37 -2.37 -21.39
#